data_AF-A6VMD1-F1
#
_entry.id   AF-A6VMD1-F1
#
_cell.length_a   1.000
_cell.length_b   1.000
_cell.length_c   1.000
_cell.angle_alpha   90.00
_cell.angle_beta   90.00
_cell.angle_gamma   90.00
#
_symmetry.space_group_name_H-M   'P 1'
#
loop_
_entity.id
_entity.type
_entity.pdbx_description
1 polymer ?
#
loop_
_entity_poly.entity_id
_entity_poly.type
_entity_poly.pdbx_seq_one_letter_code
_entity_poly.pdbx_strand_id
1 'polypeptide(L)'
;MSKLAFVFKSAPHGTARAREGLDALLAATAFTKEEDIDVFFMGEGVLNLLVDQEPENILQRDVAEAFKILDVYDINNRYLCIDSVMDFGVSDKECALVCEPLEREELLEKLQSAEKVMTF
;
A
#
# COMPACT_ATOMS: atom_id res chain seq x y z
N MET A 1 2.65 9.80 15.86
CA MET A 1 3.28 10.65 14.84
C MET A 1 4.23 9.72 14.11
N SER A 2 3.94 9.38 12.86
CA SER A 2 4.78 8.45 12.10
C SER A 2 6.01 9.18 11.55
N LYS A 3 7.12 8.46 11.42
CA LYS A 3 8.34 9.03 10.82
C LYS A 3 8.32 8.89 9.32
N LEU A 4 7.88 7.74 8.83
CA LEU A 4 7.88 7.40 7.42
C LEU A 4 6.47 7.02 6.97
N ALA A 5 5.99 7.67 5.92
CA ALA A 5 4.80 7.30 5.19
C ALA A 5 5.16 6.76 3.80
N PHE A 6 4.73 5.55 3.49
CA PHE A 6 4.83 4.95 2.16
C PHE A 6 3.47 5.05 1.47
N VAL A 7 3.42 5.77 0.35
CA VAL A 7 2.18 5.98 -0.41
C VAL A 7 2.27 5.24 -1.73
N PHE A 8 1.46 4.20 -1.90
CA PHE A 8 1.26 3.50 -3.15
C PHE A 8 0.09 4.15 -3.90
N LYS A 9 0.39 4.72 -5.07
CA LYS A 9 -0.55 5.47 -5.92
C LYS A 9 -0.66 4.93 -7.35
N SER A 10 0.27 4.10 -7.79
CA SER A 10 0.30 3.53 -9.15
C SER A 10 -0.37 2.14 -9.22
N ALA A 11 -1.02 1.82 -10.34
CA ALA A 11 -1.55 0.48 -10.60
C ALA A 11 -0.46 -0.62 -10.56
N PRO A 12 -0.83 -1.88 -10.25
CA PRO A 12 0.11 -2.99 -10.31
C PRO A 12 0.53 -3.30 -11.76
N HIS A 13 1.67 -3.98 -11.92
CA HIS A 13 2.18 -4.60 -13.15
C HIS A 13 2.60 -3.68 -14.30
N GLY A 14 1.98 -2.51 -14.47
CA GLY A 14 2.31 -1.57 -15.54
C GLY A 14 3.69 -0.91 -15.37
N THR A 15 4.18 -0.85 -14.13
CA THR A 15 5.52 -0.38 -13.77
C THR A 15 6.06 -1.17 -12.59
N ALA A 16 7.36 -1.07 -12.31
CA ALA A 16 7.97 -1.69 -11.14
C ALA A 16 7.70 -0.95 -9.82
N ARG A 17 6.95 0.16 -9.82
CA ARG A 17 6.88 1.09 -8.68
C ARG A 17 6.33 0.45 -7.41
N ALA A 18 5.28 -0.37 -7.51
CA ALA A 18 4.72 -1.04 -6.34
C ALA A 18 5.72 -2.04 -5.72
N ARG A 19 6.41 -2.82 -6.56
CA ARG A 19 7.46 -3.75 -6.11
C ARG A 19 8.64 -3.00 -5.47
N GLU A 20 9.15 -1.97 -6.14
CA GLU A 20 10.29 -1.19 -5.64
C GLU A 20 9.92 -0.38 -4.37
N GLY A 21 8.67 0.06 -4.26
CA GLY A 21 8.15 0.70 -3.06
C GLY A 21 8.05 -0.27 -1.89
N LEU A 22 7.62 -1.51 -2.11
CA LEU A 22 7.65 -2.55 -1.10
C LEU A 22 9.10 -2.89 -0.69
N ASP A 23 10.01 -3.03 -1.64
CA ASP A 23 11.44 -3.26 -1.35
C ASP A 23 12.03 -2.11 -0.51
N ALA A 24 11.70 -0.86 -0.84
CA ALA A 24 12.14 0.32 -0.09
C ALA A 24 11.54 0.39 1.33
N LEU A 25 10.26 0.04 1.47
CA LEU A 25 9.57 -0.06 2.75
C LEU A 25 10.26 -1.10 3.64
N LEU A 26 10.50 -2.30 3.11
CA LEU A 26 11.18 -3.37 3.86
C LEU A 26 12.60 -2.95 4.25
N ALA A 27 13.35 -2.28 3.37
CA ALA A 27 14.66 -1.75 3.71
C ALA A 27 14.60 -0.70 4.84
N ALA A 28 13.54 0.11 4.90
CA ALA A 28 13.37 1.12 5.94
C ALA A 28 13.16 0.51 7.34
N THR A 29 12.61 -0.70 7.43
CA THR A 29 12.44 -1.43 8.71
C THR A 29 13.77 -1.72 9.41
N ALA A 30 14.89 -1.71 8.68
CA ALA A 30 16.22 -1.85 9.28
C ALA A 30 16.64 -0.64 10.15
N PHE A 31 15.97 0.51 9.99
CA PHE A 31 16.34 1.76 10.64
C PHE A 31 15.17 2.46 11.35
N THR A 32 13.94 2.03 11.10
CA THR A 32 12.72 2.62 11.63
C THR A 32 11.87 1.51 12.21
N LYS A 33 11.30 1.75 13.40
CA LYS A 33 10.40 0.80 14.03
C LYS A 33 9.11 0.67 13.24
N GLU A 34 8.51 -0.51 13.27
CA GLU A 34 7.26 -0.86 12.64
C GLU A 34 6.12 0.09 13.02
N GLU A 35 6.03 0.54 14.27
CA GLU A 35 4.98 1.49 14.71
C GLU A 35 5.15 2.92 14.18
N ASP A 36 6.35 3.26 13.67
CA ASP A 36 6.69 4.57 13.12
C ASP A 36 6.53 4.62 11.58
N ILE A 37 6.11 3.51 10.95
CA ILE A 37 5.88 3.38 9.51
C ILE A 37 4.38 3.35 9.24
N ASP A 38 3.89 4.28 8.42
CA ASP A 38 2.53 4.26 7.88
C ASP A 38 2.55 3.85 6.40
N VAL A 39 1.57 3.04 5.98
CA VAL A 39 1.43 2.56 4.60
C VAL A 39 0.06 2.95 4.05
N PHE A 40 0.02 3.64 2.92
CA PHE A 40 -1.19 4.17 2.32
C PHE A 40 -1.40 3.63 0.90
N PHE A 41 -2.60 3.17 0.61
CA PHE A 41 -3.04 2.78 -0.73
C PHE A 41 -4.14 3.75 -1.20
N MET A 42 -3.86 4.51 -2.26
CA MET A 42 -4.81 5.51 -2.80
C MET A 42 -4.68 5.66 -4.32
N GLY A 43 -5.66 6.27 -4.99
CA GLY A 43 -5.67 6.32 -6.45
C GLY A 43 -5.64 4.91 -7.04
N GLU A 44 -4.86 4.69 -8.10
CA GLU A 44 -4.69 3.34 -8.68
C GLU A 44 -3.96 2.38 -7.73
N GLY A 45 -3.32 2.91 -6.68
CA GLY A 45 -2.60 2.13 -5.68
C GLY A 45 -3.46 1.08 -4.98
N VAL A 46 -4.77 1.32 -4.86
CA VAL A 46 -5.72 0.37 -4.27
C VAL A 46 -5.82 -0.93 -5.06
N LEU A 47 -5.52 -0.89 -6.36
CA LEU A 47 -5.55 -2.05 -7.24
C LEU A 47 -4.42 -3.05 -6.94
N ASN A 48 -3.35 -2.62 -6.26
CA ASN A 48 -2.27 -3.52 -5.85
C ASN A 48 -2.73 -4.55 -4.82
N LEU A 49 -3.84 -4.32 -4.11
CA LEU A 49 -4.30 -5.20 -3.05
C LEU A 49 -5.29 -6.26 -3.52
N LEU A 50 -5.82 -6.18 -4.74
CA LEU A 50 -6.85 -7.12 -5.21
C LEU A 50 -6.31 -8.55 -5.24
N VAL A 51 -7.09 -9.51 -4.77
CA VAL A 51 -6.76 -10.94 -4.90
C VAL A 51 -7.02 -11.46 -6.32
N ASP A 52 -6.63 -12.72 -6.57
CA ASP A 52 -6.86 -13.44 -7.83
C ASP A 52 -6.29 -12.74 -9.08
N GLN A 53 -5.17 -12.03 -8.90
CA GLN A 53 -4.38 -11.51 -10.03
C GLN A 53 -3.51 -12.65 -10.60
N GLU A 54 -3.39 -12.73 -11.93
CA GLU A 54 -2.54 -13.71 -12.63
C GLU A 54 -1.39 -13.02 -13.41
N PRO A 55 -0.45 -12.33 -12.72
CA PRO A 55 0.62 -11.58 -13.38
C PRO A 55 1.65 -12.44 -14.12
N GLU A 56 1.69 -13.74 -13.86
CA GLU A 56 2.51 -14.70 -14.60
C GLU A 56 2.15 -14.74 -16.10
N ASN A 57 0.90 -14.48 -16.45
CA ASN A 57 0.44 -14.40 -17.84
C ASN A 57 1.12 -13.25 -18.62
N ILE A 58 1.63 -12.25 -17.89
CA ILE A 58 2.37 -11.10 -18.43
C ILE A 58 3.84 -11.08 -17.96
N LEU A 59 4.35 -12.21 -17.46
CA LEU A 59 5.74 -12.39 -16.99
C LEU A 59 6.12 -11.44 -15.85
N GLN A 60 5.16 -11.03 -15.02
CA GLN A 60 5.35 -10.19 -13.85
C GLN A 60 5.26 -11.00 -12.54
N ARG A 61 5.70 -10.39 -11.44
CA ARG A 61 5.54 -10.96 -10.10
C ARG A 61 4.20 -10.58 -9.50
N ASP A 62 3.67 -11.46 -8.65
CA ASP A 62 2.50 -11.15 -7.83
C ASP A 62 2.85 -10.19 -6.70
N VAL A 63 2.48 -8.92 -6.91
CA VAL A 63 2.69 -7.84 -5.95
C VAL A 63 1.67 -7.90 -4.81
N ALA A 64 0.44 -8.35 -5.06
CA ALA A 64 -0.59 -8.46 -4.03
C ALA A 64 -0.19 -9.49 -2.97
N GLU A 65 0.31 -10.64 -3.43
CA GLU A 65 0.87 -11.66 -2.53
C GLU A 65 2.10 -11.15 -1.78
N ALA A 66 2.98 -10.40 -2.47
CA ALA A 66 4.18 -9.85 -1.85
C ALA A 66 3.85 -8.91 -0.68
N PHE A 67 2.76 -8.13 -0.73
CA PHE A 67 2.36 -7.22 0.34
C PHE A 67 2.01 -7.91 1.66
N LYS A 68 1.68 -9.22 1.66
CA LYS A 68 1.43 -9.98 2.90
C LYS A 68 2.66 -10.08 3.80
N ILE A 69 3.85 -9.83 3.26
CA ILE A 69 5.08 -9.73 4.06
C ILE A 69 4.98 -8.66 5.15
N LEU A 70 4.12 -7.65 5.00
CA LEU A 70 3.89 -6.62 6.01
C LEU A 70 3.37 -7.20 7.33
N ASP A 71 2.59 -8.29 7.30
CA ASP A 71 2.17 -8.99 8.52
C ASP A 71 3.35 -9.68 9.22
N VAL A 72 4.34 -10.17 8.47
CA VAL A 72 5.54 -10.83 9.01
C VAL A 72 6.46 -9.83 9.70
N TYR A 73 6.46 -8.57 9.25
CA TYR A 73 7.26 -7.48 9.83
C TYR A 73 6.47 -6.66 10.86
N ASP A 74 5.29 -7.12 11.28
CA ASP A 74 4.42 -6.44 12.25
C ASP A 74 4.04 -4.99 11.86
N ILE A 75 4.01 -4.69 10.55
CA ILE A 75 3.65 -3.36 10.03
C ILE A 75 2.13 -3.27 9.94
N ASN A 76 1.53 -2.76 11.01
CA ASN A 76 0.09 -2.76 11.20
C ASN A 76 -0.61 -1.48 10.72
N ASN A 77 0.11 -0.37 10.67
CA ASN A 77 -0.37 0.95 10.27
C ASN A 77 -0.57 1.04 8.75
N ARG A 78 -1.70 0.52 8.27
CA ARG A 78 -1.99 0.35 6.85
C ARG A 78 -3.36 0.93 6.54
N TYR A 79 -3.46 1.79 5.54
CA TYR A 79 -4.68 2.55 5.24
C TYR A 79 -5.08 2.42 3.78
N LEU A 80 -6.37 2.26 3.55
CA LEU A 80 -6.98 2.11 2.23
C LEU A 80 -7.96 3.25 1.96
N CYS A 81 -7.76 3.98 0.85
CA CYS A 81 -8.66 5.07 0.45
C CYS A 81 -9.98 4.54 -0.11
N ILE A 82 -11.07 4.67 0.65
CA ILE A 82 -12.42 4.18 0.24
C ILE A 82 -12.90 4.89 -1.02
N ASP A 83 -12.68 6.20 -1.13
CA ASP A 83 -13.06 6.95 -2.33
C ASP A 83 -12.39 6.41 -3.59
N SER A 84 -11.12 6.01 -3.49
CA SER A 84 -10.40 5.43 -4.63
C SER A 84 -10.95 4.03 -4.98
N VAL A 85 -11.28 3.22 -3.97
CA VAL A 85 -11.94 1.92 -4.18
C VAL A 85 -13.27 2.09 -4.94
N MET A 86 -14.06 3.10 -4.57
CA MET A 86 -15.31 3.44 -5.26
C MET A 86 -15.07 3.97 -6.68
N ASP A 87 -14.10 4.87 -6.87
CA ASP A 87 -13.73 5.44 -8.17
C ASP A 87 -13.35 4.36 -9.20
N PHE A 88 -12.71 3.26 -8.75
CA PHE A 88 -12.33 2.12 -9.58
C PHE A 88 -13.36 0.98 -9.62
N GLY A 89 -14.47 1.08 -8.88
CA GLY A 89 -15.54 0.07 -8.89
C GLY A 89 -15.14 -1.29 -8.30
N VAL A 90 -14.25 -1.29 -7.29
CA VAL A 90 -13.70 -2.51 -6.69
C VAL A 90 -14.12 -2.72 -5.23
N SER A 91 -15.23 -2.10 -4.80
CA SER A 91 -15.76 -2.23 -3.43
C SER A 91 -16.08 -3.67 -3.02
N ASP A 92 -16.51 -4.50 -3.97
CA ASP A 92 -16.95 -5.87 -3.72
C ASP A 92 -15.80 -6.87 -3.88
N LYS A 93 -14.58 -6.39 -4.08
CA LYS A 93 -13.40 -7.22 -4.29
C LYS A 93 -12.66 -7.45 -2.98
N GLU A 94 -12.17 -8.67 -2.81
CA GLU A 94 -11.35 -9.03 -1.67
C GLU A 94 -9.93 -8.46 -1.82
N CYS A 95 -9.34 -8.05 -0.70
CA CYS A 95 -7.98 -7.54 -0.63
C CYS A 95 -7.07 -8.58 0.02
N ALA A 96 -5.86 -8.75 -0.54
CA ALA A 96 -4.82 -9.66 -0.06
C ALA A 96 -4.24 -9.24 1.30
N LEU A 97 -4.42 -7.97 1.68
CA LEU A 97 -3.90 -7.37 2.89
C LEU A 97 -5.00 -6.60 3.62
N VAL A 98 -5.12 -6.81 4.94
CA VAL A 98 -6.06 -6.03 5.76
C VAL A 98 -5.51 -4.64 5.99
N CYS A 99 -6.30 -3.63 5.62
CA CYS A 99 -6.00 -2.21 5.82
C CYS A 99 -7.18 -1.53 6.51
N GLU A 100 -6.91 -0.51 7.31
CA GLU A 100 -7.92 0.39 7.85
C GLU A 100 -8.52 1.22 6.71
N PRO A 101 -9.82 1.10 6.42
CA PRO A 101 -10.46 1.88 5.37
C PRO A 101 -10.72 3.31 5.87
N LEU A 102 -10.26 4.31 5.12
CA LEU A 102 -10.42 5.74 5.44
C LEU A 102 -10.98 6.51 4.25
N GLU A 103 -11.77 7.54 4.54
CA GLU A 103 -12.13 8.55 3.54
C GLU A 103 -10.88 9.35 3.13
N ARG A 104 -10.90 9.94 1.93
CA ARG A 104 -9.74 10.66 1.37
C ARG A 104 -9.31 11.82 2.25
N GLU A 105 -10.24 12.52 2.90
CA GLU A 105 -9.93 13.62 3.82
C GLU A 105 -9.15 13.12 5.04
N GLU A 106 -9.68 12.12 5.75
CA GLU A 106 -9.03 11.50 6.92
C GLU A 106 -7.66 10.91 6.58
N LEU A 107 -7.55 10.26 5.42
CA LEU A 107 -6.31 9.69 4.93
C LEU A 107 -5.23 10.78 4.73
N LEU A 108 -5.62 11.93 4.15
CA LEU A 108 -4.71 13.05 3.94
C LEU A 108 -4.32 13.72 5.26
N GLU A 109 -5.25 13.86 6.21
CA GLU A 109 -4.93 14.36 7.56
C GLU A 109 -3.90 13.47 8.26
N LYS A 110 -4.07 12.15 8.17
CA LYS A 110 -3.13 11.18 8.74
C LYS A 110 -1.76 11.28 8.07
N LEU A 111 -1.73 11.38 6.74
CA LEU A 111 -0.51 11.54 5.95
C LEU A 111 0.25 12.83 6.30
N GLN A 112 -0.45 13.93 6.63
CA GLN A 112 0.19 15.19 7.05
C GLN A 112 0.97 15.06 8.36
N SER A 113 0.67 14.05 9.18
CA SER A 113 1.38 13.82 10.44
C SER A 113 2.74 13.14 10.28
N ALA A 114 3.08 12.68 9.07
CA ALA A 114 4.33 11.99 8.79
C ALA A 114 5.50 12.96 8.58
N GLU A 115 6.67 12.66 9.14
CA GLU A 115 7.87 13.50 8.93
C GLU A 115 8.42 13.41 7.50
N LYS A 116 8.30 12.25 6.85
CA LYS A 116 8.72 11.99 5.48
C LYS A 116 7.68 11.16 4.74
N VAL A 117 7.48 11.49 3.47
CA VAL A 117 6.58 10.77 2.57
C VAL A 117 7.37 10.25 1.38
N MET A 118 7.23 8.96 1.08
CA MET A 118 7.79 8.29 -0.08
C MET A 118 6.64 7.79 -0.96
N THR A 119 6.56 8.25 -2.21
CA THR A 119 5.44 7.94 -3.10
C THR A 119 5.87 7.06 -4.28
N PHE A 120 5.13 5.99 -4.49
CA PHE A 120 5.34 4.96 -5.51
C PHE A 120 4.10 4.79 -6.38
#